data_AF-A0A9P7C0L3-F1
#
_entry.id   AF-A0A9P7C0L3-F1
#
_cell.length_a   1.000
_cell.length_b   1.000
_cell.length_c   1.000
_cell.angle_alpha   90.00
_cell.angle_beta   90.00
_cell.angle_gamma   90.00
#
_symmetry.space_group_name_H-M   'P 1'
#
loop_
_entity.id
_entity.type
_entity.pdbx_description
1 polymer ?
#
loop_
_entity_poly.entity_id
_entity_poly.type
_entity_poly.pdbx_seq_one_letter_code
_entity_poly.pdbx_strand_id
1 'polypeptide(L)'
;MHYDVIDKNEKHGDAIAKAAKGADDILLATDPDREGEAISWHIAEILKERGLVKDKPMQRVVFTEITPRAIKEAISQPREIASDLVDAQQARRALDYLVGFNLARRCA
;
A
#
# COMPACT_ATOMS: atom_id res chain seq x y z
N MET A 1 10.54 -7.76 7.35
CA MET A 1 9.54 -8.79 6.98
C MET A 1 9.79 -9.14 5.52
N HIS A 2 9.72 -10.41 5.13
CA HIS A 2 9.80 -10.77 3.71
C HIS A 2 8.39 -10.82 3.15
N TYR A 3 8.16 -10.18 2.00
CA TYR A 3 6.86 -10.13 1.33
C TYR A 3 7.00 -10.70 -0.07
N ASP A 4 6.13 -11.64 -0.38
CA ASP A 4 6.03 -12.25 -1.70
C ASP A 4 4.74 -11.80 -2.38
N VAL A 5 4.82 -11.58 -3.69
CA VAL A 5 3.63 -11.34 -4.50
C VAL A 5 2.84 -12.64 -4.60
N ILE A 6 1.55 -12.60 -4.30
CA ILE A 6 0.67 -13.75 -4.47
C ILE A 6 0.48 -13.99 -5.97
N ASP A 7 0.80 -15.19 -6.46
CA ASP A 7 0.73 -15.57 -7.89
C ASP A 7 -0.58 -15.14 -8.58
N LYS A 8 -1.71 -15.30 -7.88
CA LYS A 8 -3.03 -14.91 -8.39
C LYS A 8 -3.14 -13.41 -8.71
N ASN A 9 -2.42 -12.58 -7.98
CA ASN A 9 -2.45 -11.12 -8.06
C ASN A 9 -1.34 -10.54 -8.94
N GLU A 10 -0.43 -11.37 -9.46
CA GLU A 10 0.67 -10.94 -10.32
C GLU A 10 0.17 -10.12 -11.51
N LYS A 11 -0.93 -10.56 -12.14
CA LYS A 11 -1.61 -9.84 -13.24
C LYS A 11 -1.98 -8.41 -12.87
N HIS A 12 -2.41 -8.16 -11.64
CA HIS A 12 -2.77 -6.83 -11.17
C HIS A 12 -1.51 -5.98 -10.92
N GLY A 13 -0.48 -6.56 -10.33
CA GLY A 13 0.82 -5.90 -10.17
C GLY A 13 1.43 -5.47 -11.51
N ASP A 14 1.32 -6.32 -12.53
CA ASP A 14 1.78 -6.02 -13.89
C ASP A 14 0.96 -4.91 -14.57
N ALA A 15 -0.35 -4.92 -14.40
CA ALA A 15 -1.22 -3.86 -14.92
C ALA A 15 -0.87 -2.51 -14.29
N ILE A 16 -0.68 -2.47 -12.97
CA ILE A 16 -0.30 -1.25 -12.23
C ILE A 16 1.08 -0.78 -12.68
N ALA A 17 2.07 -1.68 -12.78
CA ALA A 17 3.41 -1.35 -13.26
C ALA A 17 3.40 -0.81 -14.70
N LYS A 18 2.56 -1.37 -15.57
CA LYS A 18 2.41 -0.88 -16.95
C LYS A 18 1.78 0.51 -16.99
N ALA A 19 0.76 0.78 -16.19
CA ALA A 19 0.16 2.11 -16.07
C ALA A 19 1.16 3.12 -15.50
N ALA A 20 1.89 2.74 -14.45
CA ALA A 20 2.90 3.58 -13.81
C ALA A 20 4.05 3.95 -14.74
N LYS A 21 4.40 3.14 -15.75
CA LYS A 21 5.42 3.50 -16.75
C LYS A 21 5.05 4.75 -17.54
N GLY A 22 3.78 4.91 -17.93
CA GLY A 22 3.31 6.01 -18.77
C GLY A 22 2.76 7.21 -18.02
N ALA A 23 2.59 7.13 -16.70
CA ALA A 23 2.08 8.23 -15.88
C ALA A 23 3.21 9.17 -15.44
N ASP A 24 2.98 10.47 -15.39
CA ASP A 24 3.94 11.43 -14.83
C ASP A 24 3.89 11.41 -13.29
N ASP A 25 2.68 11.41 -12.73
CA ASP A 25 2.40 11.39 -11.30
C ASP A 25 1.61 10.14 -10.88
N ILE A 26 1.88 9.64 -9.67
CA ILE A 26 1.21 8.45 -9.12
C ILE A 26 0.44 8.83 -7.86
N LEU A 27 -0.89 8.73 -7.92
CA LEU A 27 -1.79 9.00 -6.80
C LEU A 27 -2.33 7.69 -6.21
N LEU A 28 -2.02 7.44 -4.94
CA LEU A 28 -2.48 6.29 -4.17
C LEU A 28 -3.72 6.67 -3.35
N ALA A 29 -4.86 6.15 -3.79
CA ALA A 29 -6.19 6.52 -3.29
C ALA A 29 -6.87 5.37 -2.50
N THR A 30 -6.13 4.72 -1.60
CA THR A 30 -6.68 3.69 -0.71
C THR A 30 -7.44 4.28 0.48
N ASP A 31 -8.12 3.44 1.24
CA ASP A 31 -8.92 3.83 2.40
C ASP A 31 -8.10 4.56 3.49
N PRO A 32 -8.73 5.44 4.29
CA PRO A 32 -8.08 6.28 5.32
C PRO A 32 -7.49 5.51 6.52
N ASP A 33 -7.40 4.19 6.47
CA ASP A 33 -7.02 3.36 7.60
C ASP A 33 -5.58 2.82 7.49
N ARG A 34 -5.16 2.12 8.54
CA ARG A 34 -3.83 1.50 8.63
C ARG A 34 -3.61 0.41 7.57
N GLU A 35 -4.68 -0.27 7.13
CA GLU A 35 -4.60 -1.32 6.11
C GLU A 35 -4.41 -0.69 4.73
N GLY A 36 -5.18 0.35 4.42
CA GLY A 36 -5.03 1.17 3.22
C GLY A 36 -3.64 1.79 3.12
N GLU A 37 -3.07 2.24 4.23
CA GLU A 37 -1.70 2.75 4.25
C GLU A 37 -0.66 1.66 3.96
N ALA A 38 -0.82 0.47 4.55
CA ALA A 38 0.04 -0.67 4.27
C ALA A 38 -0.07 -1.14 2.81
N ILE A 39 -1.27 -1.17 2.22
CA ILE A 39 -1.48 -1.50 0.81
C ILE A 39 -0.78 -0.49 -0.08
N SER A 40 -0.94 0.81 0.19
CA SER A 40 -0.26 1.87 -0.56
C SER A 40 1.26 1.71 -0.50
N TRP A 41 1.80 1.39 0.68
CA TRP A 41 3.24 1.12 0.84
C TRP A 41 3.72 -0.11 0.05
N HIS A 42 2.97 -1.22 0.05
CA HIS A 42 3.35 -2.41 -0.73
C HIS A 42 3.37 -2.12 -2.24
N ILE A 43 2.38 -1.37 -2.75
CA ILE A 43 2.36 -0.98 -4.17
C ILE A 43 3.55 -0.08 -4.50
N ALA A 44 3.85 0.89 -3.63
CA ALA A 44 4.99 1.77 -3.79
C ALA A 44 6.32 0.99 -3.83
N GLU A 45 6.52 0.02 -2.94
CA GLU A 45 7.72 -0.82 -2.92
C GLU A 45 7.81 -1.70 -4.18
N ILE A 46 6.72 -2.33 -4.62
CA ILE A 46 6.70 -3.12 -5.87
C ILE A 46 7.09 -2.26 -7.08
N LEU A 47 6.57 -1.03 -7.16
CA LEU A 47 6.91 -0.11 -8.25
C LEU A 47 8.38 0.34 -8.18
N LYS A 48 8.90 0.54 -6.96
CA LYS A 48 10.29 0.92 -6.70
C LYS A 48 11.27 -0.20 -7.06
N GLU A 49 10.96 -1.44 -6.68
CA GLU A 49 11.73 -2.65 -7.06
C GLU A 49 11.77 -2.82 -8.59
N ARG A 50 10.67 -2.49 -9.26
CA ARG A 50 10.58 -2.49 -10.74
C ARG A 50 11.25 -1.27 -11.40
N GLY A 51 11.83 -0.36 -10.62
CA GLY A 51 12.53 0.84 -11.10
C GLY A 51 11.64 1.91 -11.71
N LEU A 52 10.34 1.91 -11.40
CA LEU A 52 9.34 2.78 -12.02
C LEU A 52 9.11 4.11 -11.29
N VAL A 53 9.78 4.29 -10.15
CA VAL A 53 9.52 5.36 -9.18
C VAL A 53 10.63 6.42 -9.13
N LYS A 54 11.80 6.17 -9.76
CA LYS A 54 13.01 6.99 -9.56
C LYS A 54 12.81 8.49 -9.79
N ASP A 55 11.93 8.87 -10.71
CA ASP A 55 11.74 10.26 -11.12
C ASP A 55 10.29 10.74 -10.96
N LYS A 56 9.43 9.96 -10.27
CA LYS A 56 7.98 10.23 -10.20
C LYS A 56 7.53 10.48 -8.76
N PRO A 57 6.82 11.59 -8.49
CA PRO A 57 6.26 11.80 -7.16
C PRO A 57 5.15 10.78 -6.90
N MET A 58 5.28 10.05 -5.79
CA MET A 58 4.22 9.18 -5.28
C MET A 58 3.51 9.91 -4.15
N GLN A 59 2.23 10.15 -4.36
CA GLN A 59 1.40 10.91 -3.44
C GLN A 59 0.22 10.07 -2.97
N ARG A 60 -0.11 10.22 -1.70
CA ARG A 60 -1.21 9.54 -1.03
C ARG A 60 -2.38 10.52 -0.90
N VAL A 61 -3.55 10.10 -1.37
CA VAL A 61 -4.79 10.88 -1.32
C VAL A 61 -5.81 10.14 -0.48
N VAL A 62 -6.29 10.79 0.57
CA VAL A 62 -7.22 10.19 1.53
C VAL A 62 -8.54 10.94 1.50
N PHE A 63 -9.64 10.22 1.39
CA PHE A 63 -10.99 10.76 1.48
C PHE A 63 -11.85 9.84 2.34
N THR A 64 -12.74 10.44 3.12
CA THR A 64 -13.70 9.70 3.98
C THR A 64 -15.00 9.40 3.23
N GLU A 65 -15.29 10.17 2.18
CA GLU A 65 -16.52 10.06 1.39
C GLU A 65 -16.23 10.16 -0.10
N ILE A 66 -17.01 9.44 -0.92
CA ILE A 66 -16.90 9.45 -2.38
C ILE A 66 -17.83 10.52 -2.94
N THR A 67 -17.56 11.79 -2.63
CA THR A 67 -18.29 12.94 -3.19
C THR A 67 -17.39 13.76 -4.12
N PRO A 68 -17.93 14.43 -5.15
CA PRO A 68 -17.13 15.24 -6.06
C PRO A 68 -16.32 16.34 -5.35
N ARG A 69 -16.84 16.84 -4.22
CA ARG A 69 -16.16 17.84 -3.40
C ARG A 69 -15.00 17.23 -2.62
N ALA A 70 -15.24 16.14 -1.90
CA ALA A 70 -14.21 15.48 -1.11
C ALA A 70 -13.05 14.95 -1.97
N ILE A 71 -13.34 14.43 -3.16
CA ILE A 71 -12.29 13.97 -4.09
C ILE A 71 -11.41 15.14 -4.55
N LYS A 72 -12.01 16.28 -4.93
CA LYS A 72 -11.25 17.47 -5.35
C LYS A 72 -10.38 18.01 -4.22
N GLU A 73 -10.93 18.06 -3.00
CA GLU A 73 -10.21 18.50 -1.82
C GLU A 73 -9.05 17.56 -1.49
N ALA A 74 -9.27 16.25 -1.54
CA ALA A 74 -8.25 15.25 -1.29
C ALA A 74 -7.11 15.31 -2.31
N ILE A 75 -7.41 15.51 -3.60
CA ILE A 75 -6.40 15.70 -4.64
C ILE A 75 -5.62 17.00 -4.45
N SER A 76 -6.24 18.05 -3.88
CA SER A 76 -5.56 19.32 -3.60
C SER A 76 -4.61 19.28 -2.40
N GLN A 77 -4.78 18.29 -1.52
CA GLN A 77 -3.96 18.09 -0.31
C GLN A 77 -3.33 16.69 -0.30
N PRO A 78 -2.46 16.37 -1.28
CA PRO A 78 -1.74 15.11 -1.26
C PRO A 78 -0.78 15.08 -0.07
N ARG A 79 -0.65 13.92 0.56
CA ARG A 79 0.36 13.66 1.60
C ARG A 79 1.31 12.56 1.15
N GLU A 80 2.41 12.39 1.87
CA GLU A 80 3.27 11.22 1.71
C GLU A 80 2.71 10.01 2.46
N ILE A 81 3.22 8.82 2.15
CA ILE A 81 2.86 7.60 2.87
C ILE A 81 3.34 7.74 4.32
N ALA A 82 2.43 7.56 5.27
CA ALA A 82 2.74 7.66 6.69
C ALA A 82 3.41 6.36 7.18
N SER A 83 4.74 6.34 7.23
CA SER A 83 5.53 5.18 7.66
C SER A 83 5.12 4.66 9.03
N ASP A 84 4.77 5.53 9.99
CA ASP A 84 4.33 5.13 11.33
C ASP A 84 3.10 4.21 11.31
N LEU A 85 2.14 4.47 10.40
CA LEU A 85 0.93 3.66 10.26
C LEU A 85 1.22 2.32 9.59
N VAL A 86 2.16 2.32 8.64
CA VAL A 86 2.66 1.10 7.99
C VAL A 86 3.33 0.22 9.03
N ASP A 87 4.27 0.77 9.80
CA ASP A 87 5.02 0.05 10.84
C ASP A 87 4.09 -0.51 11.91
N ALA A 88 3.08 0.27 12.34
CA ALA A 88 2.06 -0.20 13.27
C ALA A 88 1.29 -1.42 12.72
N GLN A 89 0.95 -1.41 11.42
CA GLN A 89 0.26 -2.55 10.80
C GLN A 89 1.18 -3.76 10.61
N GLN A 90 2.44 -3.54 10.24
CA GLN A 90 3.43 -4.62 10.12
C GLN A 90 3.71 -5.26 11.48
N ALA A 91 3.85 -4.47 12.54
CA ALA A 91 4.05 -4.95 13.91
C ALA A 91 2.89 -5.81 14.39
N ARG A 92 1.64 -5.38 14.16
CA ARG A 92 0.46 -6.21 14.48
C ARG A 92 0.50 -7.54 13.72
N ARG A 93 0.80 -7.51 12.41
CA ARG A 93 0.85 -8.72 11.59
C ARG A 93 1.95 -9.69 12.06
N ALA A 94 3.09 -9.15 12.48
CA ALA A 94 4.19 -9.93 13.05
C ALA A 94 3.75 -10.60 14.36
N LEU A 95 3.07 -9.85 15.23
CA LEU A 95 2.54 -10.36 16.49
C LEU A 95 1.51 -11.48 16.25
N ASP A 96 0.56 -11.27 15.35
CA ASP A 96 -0.47 -12.25 15.00
C ASP A 96 0.18 -13.55 14.47
N TYR A 97 1.22 -13.43 13.64
CA TYR A 97 1.98 -14.58 13.14
C TYR A 97 2.71 -15.33 14.28
N LEU A 98 3.38 -14.60 15.18
CA LEU A 98 4.10 -15.20 16.31
C LEU A 98 3.16 -15.93 17.27
N VAL A 99 2.03 -15.31 17.63
CA VAL A 99 1.05 -15.92 18.53
C VAL A 99 0.35 -17.10 17.86
N GLY A 100 -0.07 -16.94 16.60
CA GLY A 100 -0.71 -18.00 15.82
C GLY A 100 0.16 -19.23 15.66
N PHE A 101 1.46 -19.05 15.38
CA PHE A 101 2.41 -20.16 15.26
C PHE A 101 2.63 -20.91 16.59
N ASN A 102 2.73 -20.18 17.71
CA ASN A 102 2.89 -20.77 19.03
C ASN A 102 1.65 -21.56 19.48
N LEU A 103 0.45 -21.10 19.13
CA LEU A 103 -0.80 -21.81 19.43
C LEU A 103 -0.99 -23.04 18.54
N ALA A 104 -0.69 -22.95 17.24
CA ALA A 104 -0.79 -24.07 16.32
C ALA A 104 0.09 -25.26 16.74
N ARG A 105 1.28 -24.99 17.28
CA ARG A 105 2.19 -26.04 17.79
C ARG A 105 1.75 -26.69 19.11
N ARG A 106 0.83 -26.08 19.88
CA ARG A 106 0.31 -26.67 21.13
C ARG A 106 -0.91 -27.56 20.95
N CYS A 107 -1.56 -27.49 19.78
CA CYS A 107 -2.70 -28.35 19.43
C CYS A 107 -2.32 -29.52 18.50
N ALA A 108 -1.02 -29.77 18.31
CA ALA A 108 -0.47 -30.94 17.63
C ALA A 108 0.21 -31.87 18.62
#